data_AF-A0A7W0FCD1-F1
#
_entry.id   AF-A0A7W0FCD1-F1
#
_cell.length_a   1.000
_cell.length_b   1.000
_cell.length_c   1.000
_cell.angle_alpha   90.00
_cell.angle_beta   90.00
_cell.angle_gamma   90.00
#
_symmetry.space_group_name_H-M   'P 1'
#
loop_
_entity.id
_entity.type
_entity.pdbx_description
1 polymer ?
#
loop_
_entity_poly.entity_id
_entity_poly.type
_entity_poly.pdbx_seq_one_letter_code
_entity_poly.pdbx_strand_id
1 'polypeptide(L)'
;SAGKPLPSAEIKIISPSDGSVLGLMKEGEIAIRGPMVMKGYYKNPAATEQAIRDNYFFSGDLGYIDRDGYLFITGRIKEVIVLSSGKNIYPEEVEKEYSKIPLIKEICVLGLEEKGRIEALHAIIVRDIDYARQQQTGNINEALGWDLSRISGKLPPYMRIKGFTLYPEPLPRTPLGKLKRFMIKDLIKVKSEKLKVKSEDKALTSDAVGKTVIECITPLLKESMPIQSKDNLELDLGLDSVQRIELVVSLENKFSIKQPETFASDIQTVGEIVEKIKQSAASISIKEESKEGVASIFSGEPSEEENKKVGLKQGAVEWLFVSFLAGILKLIFRIFFRLEVKGIENIPNVPFIIASNHCSNLDGFAVAAALPFNIYRTLYFQGFQKYFTSRLTAFFARLAHVIPIDPETYLGKALQLSAYVLKNNKALFIFPEG
;
A
#
# COMPACT_ATOMS: atom_id res chain seq x y z
N SER A 1 26.97 -19.20 3.25
CA SER A 1 28.35 -19.36 3.75
C SER A 1 29.31 -18.73 2.74
N ALA A 2 30.37 -18.09 3.23
CA ALA A 2 31.51 -17.61 2.45
C ALA A 2 32.64 -18.65 2.33
N GLY A 3 32.44 -19.88 2.84
CA GLY A 3 33.43 -20.96 2.83
C GLY A 3 34.30 -20.99 4.09
N LYS A 4 35.35 -21.82 4.05
CA LYS A 4 36.37 -21.90 5.09
C LYS A 4 37.51 -20.92 4.78
N PRO A 5 38.27 -20.46 5.80
CA PRO A 5 39.50 -19.70 5.57
C PRO A 5 40.46 -20.47 4.64
N LEU A 6 41.19 -19.73 3.81
CA LEU A 6 42.31 -20.30 3.07
C LEU A 6 43.37 -20.81 4.05
N PRO A 7 44.18 -21.83 3.71
CA PRO A 7 45.18 -22.39 4.62
C PRO A 7 46.18 -21.37 5.19
N SER A 8 46.45 -20.29 4.45
CA SER A 8 47.34 -19.19 4.85
C SER A 8 46.62 -17.98 5.46
N ALA A 9 45.29 -18.04 5.58
CA ALA A 9 44.46 -17.00 6.17
C ALA A 9 44.00 -17.42 7.57
N GLU A 10 44.09 -16.48 8.50
CA GLU A 10 43.47 -16.60 9.80
C GLU A 10 42.29 -15.63 9.88
N ILE A 11 41.15 -16.12 10.37
CA ILE A 11 39.95 -15.32 10.57
C ILE A 11 39.59 -15.36 12.05
N LYS A 12 39.35 -14.18 12.62
CA LYS A 12 38.78 -14.01 13.96
C LYS A 12 37.46 -13.25 13.86
N ILE A 13 36.55 -13.57 14.76
CA ILE A 13 35.33 -12.79 14.96
C ILE A 13 35.56 -11.92 16.19
N ILE A 14 35.49 -10.60 16.02
CA ILE A 14 35.81 -9.62 17.06
C ILE A 14 34.52 -8.94 17.51
N SER A 15 34.34 -8.86 18.82
CA SER A 15 33.23 -8.14 19.43
C SER A 15 33.33 -6.64 19.12
N PRO A 16 32.31 -6.03 18.49
CA PRO A 16 32.30 -4.59 18.24
C PRO A 16 32.25 -3.73 19.51
N SER A 17 31.78 -4.29 20.63
CA SER A 17 31.56 -3.53 21.87
C SER A 17 32.82 -3.38 22.72
N ASP A 18 33.65 -4.43 22.79
CA ASP A 18 34.79 -4.49 23.70
C ASP A 18 36.10 -4.99 23.05
N GLY A 19 36.07 -5.32 21.75
CA GLY A 19 37.24 -5.80 21.01
C GLY A 19 37.68 -7.23 21.34
N SER A 20 36.92 -7.96 22.15
CA SER A 20 37.25 -9.35 22.51
C SER A 20 37.08 -10.32 21.34
N VAL A 21 37.86 -11.40 21.31
CA VAL A 21 37.68 -12.48 20.34
C VAL A 21 36.48 -13.33 20.75
N LEU A 22 35.52 -13.48 19.84
CA LEU A 22 34.31 -14.26 20.04
C LEU A 22 34.51 -15.72 19.59
N GLY A 23 33.82 -16.63 20.29
CA GLY A 23 33.81 -18.06 19.98
C GLY A 23 32.88 -18.43 18.80
N LEU A 24 32.82 -19.71 18.48
CA LEU A 24 31.93 -20.24 17.44
C LEU A 24 30.47 -19.87 17.69
N MET A 25 29.71 -19.69 16.61
CA MET A 25 28.29 -19.30 16.62
C MET A 25 28.00 -17.95 17.29
N LYS A 26 29.03 -17.13 17.58
CA LYS A 26 28.86 -15.75 18.05
C LYS A 26 29.18 -14.79 16.92
N GLU A 27 28.35 -13.77 16.78
CA GLU A 27 28.44 -12.77 15.74
C GLU A 27 29.30 -11.58 16.16
N GLY A 28 30.14 -11.11 15.25
CA GLY A 28 31.00 -9.94 15.44
C GLY A 28 31.67 -9.50 14.13
N GLU A 29 32.59 -8.55 14.21
CA GLU A 29 33.34 -8.05 13.07
C GLU A 29 34.38 -9.08 12.60
N ILE A 30 34.44 -9.30 11.30
CA ILE A 30 35.37 -10.24 10.68
C ILE A 30 36.74 -9.57 10.57
N ALA A 31 37.72 -10.13 11.27
CA ALA A 31 39.11 -9.72 11.24
C ALA A 31 39.96 -10.77 10.53
N ILE A 32 40.73 -10.35 9.52
CA ILE A 32 41.44 -11.25 8.60
C ILE A 32 42.95 -10.97 8.68
N ARG A 33 43.75 -12.02 8.84
CA ARG A 33 45.22 -11.95 8.78
C ARG A 33 45.75 -12.95 7.77
N GLY A 34 46.73 -12.54 6.97
CA GLY A 34 47.40 -13.43 6.04
C GLY A 34 48.11 -12.68 4.92
N PRO A 35 48.80 -13.40 4.01
CA PRO A 35 49.61 -12.79 2.95
C PRO A 35 48.80 -12.04 1.90
N MET A 36 47.47 -12.26 1.85
CA MET A 36 46.55 -11.56 0.96
C MET A 36 46.15 -10.16 1.47
N VAL A 37 46.42 -9.84 2.73
CA VAL A 37 46.07 -8.54 3.31
C VAL A 37 46.98 -7.46 2.73
N MET A 38 46.37 -6.35 2.30
CA MET A 38 47.09 -5.21 1.75
C MET A 38 48.08 -4.61 2.75
N LYS A 39 49.13 -3.93 2.25
CA LYS A 39 50.08 -3.19 3.10
C LYS A 39 49.45 -1.94 3.77
N GLY A 40 48.37 -1.43 3.18
CA GLY A 40 47.69 -0.23 3.62
C GLY A 40 47.06 0.55 2.47
N TYR A 41 46.36 1.62 2.79
CA TYR A 41 45.77 2.54 1.82
C TYR A 41 46.80 3.55 1.32
N TYR A 42 46.85 3.75 0.00
CA TYR A 42 47.78 4.66 -0.63
C TYR A 42 47.60 6.10 -0.14
N LYS A 43 48.68 6.71 0.38
CA LYS A 43 48.71 8.09 0.94
C LYS A 43 47.66 8.37 2.02
N ASN A 44 47.15 7.33 2.70
CA ASN A 44 46.17 7.48 3.77
C ASN A 44 46.57 6.65 5.01
N PRO A 45 47.57 7.11 5.77
CA PRO A 45 48.05 6.39 6.96
C PRO A 45 46.97 6.25 8.03
N ALA A 46 46.13 7.28 8.24
CA ALA A 46 45.05 7.25 9.21
C ALA A 46 44.01 6.15 8.91
N ALA A 47 43.57 6.02 7.66
CA ALA A 47 42.67 4.93 7.28
C ALA A 47 43.36 3.56 7.36
N THR A 48 44.68 3.49 7.14
CA THR A 48 45.46 2.26 7.22
C THR A 48 45.50 1.74 8.65
N GLU A 49 45.81 2.62 9.60
CA GLU A 49 45.87 2.29 11.03
C GLU A 49 44.50 1.93 11.61
N GLN A 50 43.43 2.56 11.10
CA GLN A 50 42.06 2.17 11.47
C GLN A 50 41.66 0.79 10.94
N ALA A 51 42.03 0.46 9.70
CA ALA A 51 41.62 -0.79 9.06
C ALA A 51 42.53 -1.98 9.42
N ILE A 52 43.80 -1.74 9.78
CA ILE A 52 44.76 -2.79 10.12
C ILE A 52 45.23 -2.57 11.56
N ARG A 53 44.77 -3.44 12.47
CA ARG A 53 45.14 -3.41 13.90
C ARG A 53 45.69 -4.78 14.29
N ASP A 54 46.81 -4.80 15.02
CA ASP A 54 47.48 -6.04 15.45
C ASP A 54 47.75 -7.05 14.32
N ASN A 55 48.07 -6.56 13.11
CA ASN A 55 48.24 -7.34 11.88
C ASN A 55 46.96 -8.03 11.35
N TYR A 56 45.78 -7.68 11.85
CA TYR A 56 44.50 -8.08 11.27
C TYR A 56 43.88 -6.90 10.52
N PHE A 57 43.40 -7.19 9.31
CA PHE A 57 42.53 -6.32 8.56
C PHE A 57 41.08 -6.51 9.02
N PHE A 58 40.51 -5.42 9.53
CA PHE A 58 39.11 -5.34 9.94
C PHE A 58 38.27 -4.99 8.71
N SER A 59 37.48 -5.95 8.24
CA SER A 59 36.75 -5.81 6.97
C SER A 59 35.56 -4.84 7.07
N GLY A 60 35.09 -4.55 8.29
CA GLY A 60 33.82 -3.87 8.53
C GLY A 60 32.59 -4.73 8.22
N ASP A 61 32.78 -5.99 7.82
CA ASP A 61 31.71 -6.96 7.61
C ASP A 61 31.48 -7.73 8.92
N LEU A 62 30.21 -8.01 9.22
CA LEU A 62 29.78 -8.79 10.38
C LEU A 62 29.52 -10.23 9.98
N GLY A 63 29.80 -11.15 10.91
CA GLY A 63 29.57 -12.57 10.68
C GLY A 63 29.92 -13.45 11.87
N TYR A 64 29.77 -14.75 11.68
CA TYR A 64 30.14 -15.79 12.65
C TYR A 64 30.77 -17.00 11.95
N ILE A 65 31.53 -17.78 12.72
CA ILE A 65 32.07 -19.08 12.28
C ILE A 65 31.20 -20.17 12.91
N ASP A 66 30.70 -21.10 12.08
CA ASP A 66 29.91 -22.22 12.57
C ASP A 66 30.78 -23.33 13.20
N ARG A 67 30.13 -24.41 13.67
CA ARG A 67 30.85 -25.53 14.30
C ARG A 67 31.73 -26.32 13.33
N ASP A 68 31.45 -26.24 12.04
CA ASP A 68 32.17 -26.95 10.99
C ASP A 68 33.32 -26.11 10.38
N GLY A 69 33.51 -24.87 10.88
CA GLY A 69 34.56 -23.94 10.49
C GLY A 69 34.22 -23.08 9.28
N TYR A 70 32.95 -23.01 8.87
CA TYR A 70 32.49 -22.16 7.78
C TYR A 70 32.16 -20.76 8.28
N LEU A 71 32.58 -19.75 7.52
CA LEU A 71 32.24 -18.35 7.77
C LEU A 71 30.88 -18.01 7.16
N PHE A 72 30.05 -17.32 7.93
CA PHE A 72 28.79 -16.73 7.47
C PHE A 72 28.86 -15.21 7.66
N ILE A 73 28.60 -14.47 6.58
CA ILE A 73 28.54 -13.00 6.59
C ILE A 73 27.07 -12.61 6.76
N THR A 74 26.79 -11.74 7.73
CA THR A 74 25.44 -11.33 8.12
C THR A 74 25.15 -9.85 7.84
N GLY A 75 26.18 -9.04 7.57
CA GLY A 75 25.99 -7.66 7.13
C GLY A 75 27.24 -6.81 7.28
N ARG A 76 27.06 -5.50 7.48
CA ARG A 76 28.13 -4.53 7.71
C ARG A 76 27.92 -3.76 8.99
N ILE A 77 29.00 -3.56 9.74
CA ILE A 77 28.97 -2.87 11.04
C ILE A 77 28.39 -1.46 10.95
N LYS A 78 28.69 -0.73 9.87
CA LYS A 78 28.20 0.64 9.64
C LYS A 78 26.74 0.69 9.18
N GLU A 79 26.15 -0.44 8.79
CA GLU A 79 24.78 -0.51 8.29
C GLU A 79 23.81 -1.11 9.31
N VAL A 80 24.31 -1.63 10.43
CA VAL A 80 23.45 -2.13 11.52
C VAL A 80 22.61 -0.99 12.07
N ILE A 81 21.30 -1.23 12.12
CA ILE A 81 20.36 -0.33 12.78
C ILE A 81 20.23 -0.80 14.22
N VAL A 82 20.63 0.04 15.17
CA VAL A 82 20.44 -0.22 16.60
C VAL A 82 19.16 0.47 17.04
N LEU A 83 18.14 -0.31 17.38
CA LEU A 83 16.88 0.23 17.90
C LEU A 83 17.05 0.76 19.32
N SER A 84 16.17 1.66 19.75
CA SER A 84 16.08 2.18 21.13
C SER A 84 15.94 1.08 22.18
N SER A 85 15.38 -0.07 21.78
CA SER A 85 15.29 -1.31 22.57
C SER A 85 16.63 -2.05 22.76
N GLY A 86 17.72 -1.59 22.14
CA GLY A 86 19.03 -2.26 22.16
C GLY A 86 19.14 -3.45 21.20
N LYS A 87 18.15 -3.67 20.34
CA LYS A 87 18.18 -4.74 19.32
C LYS A 87 18.93 -4.28 18.08
N ASN A 88 19.86 -5.12 17.63
CA ASN A 88 20.55 -4.95 16.34
C ASN A 88 19.66 -5.47 15.22
N ILE A 89 19.47 -4.65 14.19
CA ILE A 89 18.78 -4.99 12.96
C ILE A 89 19.75 -4.95 11.80
N TYR A 90 19.77 -6.04 11.03
CA TYR A 90 20.45 -6.16 9.75
C TYR A 90 19.46 -5.80 8.64
N PRO A 91 19.57 -4.63 8.01
CA PRO A 91 18.59 -4.18 7.04
C PRO A 91 18.43 -5.16 5.88
N GLU A 92 19.51 -5.79 5.43
CA GLU A 92 19.51 -6.76 4.32
C GLU A 92 18.63 -7.98 4.63
N GLU A 93 18.59 -8.44 5.88
CA GLU A 93 17.72 -9.56 6.28
C GLU A 93 16.25 -9.16 6.22
N VAL A 94 15.92 -7.96 6.72
CA VAL A 94 14.56 -7.42 6.68
C VAL A 94 14.13 -7.18 5.23
N GLU A 95 14.99 -6.56 4.42
CA GLU A 95 14.77 -6.30 2.99
C GLU A 95 14.49 -7.59 2.23
N LYS A 96 15.26 -8.65 2.48
CA LYS A 96 15.07 -9.96 1.84
C LYS A 96 13.70 -10.59 2.14
N GLU A 97 13.16 -10.35 3.33
CA GLU A 97 11.83 -10.85 3.69
C GLU A 97 10.73 -10.08 2.95
N TYR A 98 10.83 -8.75 2.90
CA TYR A 98 9.87 -7.91 2.21
C TYR A 98 10.01 -7.93 0.68
N SER A 99 11.21 -8.18 0.13
CA SER A 99 11.44 -8.29 -1.32
C SER A 99 10.76 -9.49 -1.96
N LYS A 100 10.17 -10.39 -1.17
CA LYS A 100 9.31 -11.48 -1.65
C LYS A 100 7.96 -10.98 -2.18
N ILE A 101 7.63 -9.71 -1.93
CA ILE A 101 6.40 -9.06 -2.39
C ILE A 101 6.57 -8.71 -3.88
N PRO A 102 5.75 -9.26 -4.79
CA PRO A 102 5.92 -9.02 -6.23
C PRO A 102 5.79 -7.56 -6.65
N LEU A 103 5.03 -6.75 -5.90
CA LEU A 103 4.86 -5.33 -6.16
C LEU A 103 6.09 -4.47 -5.78
N ILE A 104 7.11 -5.07 -5.15
CA ILE A 104 8.35 -4.39 -4.77
C ILE A 104 9.44 -4.71 -5.78
N LYS A 105 9.85 -3.69 -6.54
CA LYS A 105 11.01 -3.77 -7.44
C LYS A 105 12.31 -3.60 -6.66
N GLU A 106 12.36 -2.62 -5.77
CA GLU A 106 13.49 -2.36 -4.88
C GLU A 106 13.01 -1.94 -3.50
N ILE A 107 13.74 -2.34 -2.46
CA ILE A 107 13.48 -1.93 -1.08
C ILE A 107 14.78 -1.56 -0.38
N CYS A 108 14.73 -0.51 0.43
CA CYS A 108 15.79 -0.10 1.34
C CYS A 108 15.20 0.19 2.72
N VAL A 109 15.61 -0.56 3.73
CA VAL A 109 15.18 -0.39 5.12
C VAL A 109 16.13 0.55 5.86
N LEU A 110 15.56 1.54 6.53
CA LEU A 110 16.26 2.56 7.30
C LEU A 110 15.70 2.62 8.72
N GLY A 111 16.50 3.14 9.64
CA GLY A 111 16.03 3.47 10.98
C GLY A 111 15.26 4.79 10.94
N LEU A 112 14.06 4.80 11.51
CA LEU A 112 13.29 6.01 11.77
C LEU A 112 13.81 6.63 13.07
N GLU A 113 14.44 7.80 12.95
CA GLU A 113 15.03 8.51 14.07
C GLU A 113 14.03 9.50 14.69
N GLU A 114 13.72 9.32 15.97
CA GLU A 114 12.94 10.23 16.79
C GLU A 114 13.77 10.68 18.00
N LYS A 115 13.92 12.00 18.19
CA LYS A 115 14.66 12.59 19.32
C LYS A 115 16.08 12.02 19.52
N GLY A 116 16.78 11.72 18.43
CA GLY A 116 18.15 11.19 18.45
C GLY A 116 18.26 9.69 18.74
N ARG A 117 17.14 8.96 18.72
CA ARG A 117 17.10 7.49 18.88
C ARG A 117 16.32 6.87 17.73
N ILE A 118 16.74 5.68 17.31
CA ILE A 118 16.02 4.94 16.28
C ILE A 118 14.93 4.10 16.94
N GLU A 119 13.68 4.54 16.83
CA GLU A 119 12.55 3.86 17.49
C GLU A 119 11.98 2.71 16.64
N ALA A 120 12.10 2.81 15.32
CA ALA A 120 11.46 1.89 14.39
C ALA A 120 12.21 1.74 13.07
N LEU A 121 11.76 0.78 12.26
CA LEU A 121 12.20 0.60 10.87
C LEU A 121 11.23 1.27 9.90
N HIS A 122 11.78 1.92 8.88
CA HIS A 122 11.05 2.56 7.79
C HIS A 122 11.58 2.06 6.44
N ALA A 123 10.69 1.70 5.52
CA ALA A 123 11.08 1.19 4.21
C ALA A 123 10.98 2.27 3.12
N ILE A 124 11.95 2.28 2.21
CA ILE A 124 11.88 3.02 0.95
C ILE A 124 11.65 2.02 -0.15
N ILE A 125 10.54 2.17 -0.87
CA ILE A 125 10.07 1.16 -1.81
C ILE A 125 9.96 1.77 -3.21
N VAL A 126 10.62 1.13 -4.17
CA VAL A 126 10.38 1.34 -5.60
C VAL A 126 9.44 0.23 -6.06
N ARG A 127 8.31 0.62 -6.66
CA ARG A 127 7.26 -0.33 -7.07
C ARG A 127 7.60 -0.99 -8.39
N ASP A 128 7.16 -2.23 -8.56
CA ASP A 128 7.19 -2.91 -9.84
C ASP A 128 5.92 -2.59 -10.65
N ILE A 129 6.01 -1.51 -11.42
CA ILE A 129 4.90 -1.02 -12.26
C ILE A 129 4.59 -2.00 -13.40
N ASP A 130 5.60 -2.70 -13.91
CA ASP A 130 5.42 -3.65 -15.02
C ASP A 130 4.67 -4.88 -14.54
N TYR A 131 5.02 -5.40 -13.35
CA TYR A 131 4.26 -6.46 -12.69
C TYR A 131 2.83 -6.02 -12.37
N ALA A 132 2.63 -4.83 -11.79
CA ALA A 132 1.30 -4.34 -11.45
C ALA A 132 0.37 -4.22 -12.67
N ARG A 133 0.90 -3.75 -13.81
CA ARG A 133 0.16 -3.69 -15.08
C ARG A 133 -0.25 -5.07 -15.59
N GLN A 134 0.65 -6.05 -15.55
CA GLN A 134 0.35 -7.42 -15.99
C GLN A 134 -0.76 -8.06 -15.16
N GLN A 135 -0.81 -7.75 -13.85
CA GLN A 135 -1.81 -8.28 -12.93
C GLN A 135 -3.08 -7.44 -12.86
N GLN A 136 -3.21 -6.38 -13.66
CA GLN A 136 -4.35 -5.45 -13.64
C GLN A 136 -4.66 -4.99 -12.20
N THR A 137 -3.61 -4.63 -11.45
CA THR A 137 -3.74 -4.16 -10.07
C THR A 137 -4.01 -2.66 -10.10
N GLY A 138 -5.26 -2.25 -9.85
CA GLY A 138 -5.64 -0.84 -9.76
C GLY A 138 -4.98 -0.10 -8.63
N ASN A 139 -5.32 -0.49 -7.39
CA ASN A 139 -4.77 0.16 -6.20
C ASN A 139 -3.46 -0.52 -5.76
N ILE A 140 -2.38 -0.18 -6.45
CA ILE A 140 -1.03 -0.70 -6.17
C ILE A 140 -0.62 -0.39 -4.72
N ASN A 141 -1.00 0.78 -4.19
CA ASN A 141 -0.58 1.22 -2.86
C ASN A 141 -1.27 0.41 -1.76
N GLU A 142 -2.56 0.13 -1.93
CA GLU A 142 -3.33 -0.72 -1.02
C GLU A 142 -2.86 -2.17 -1.11
N ALA A 143 -2.72 -2.73 -2.31
CA ALA A 143 -2.21 -4.09 -2.51
C ALA A 143 -0.80 -4.26 -1.90
N LEU A 144 0.06 -3.25 -2.05
CA LEU A 144 1.36 -3.22 -1.39
C LEU A 144 1.23 -3.17 0.13
N GLY A 145 0.33 -2.34 0.67
CA GLY A 145 0.05 -2.27 2.12
C GLY A 145 -0.43 -3.60 2.71
N TRP A 146 -1.29 -4.31 1.98
CA TRP A 146 -1.74 -5.67 2.29
C TRP A 146 -0.59 -6.66 2.37
N ASP A 147 0.23 -6.69 1.32
CA ASP A 147 1.37 -7.60 1.22
C ASP A 147 2.43 -7.31 2.30
N LEU A 148 2.72 -6.04 2.56
CA LEU A 148 3.61 -5.60 3.64
C LEU A 148 3.11 -6.06 5.01
N SER A 149 1.81 -5.90 5.29
CA SER A 149 1.19 -6.32 6.54
C SER A 149 1.25 -7.84 6.72
N ARG A 150 0.99 -8.60 5.64
CA ARG A 150 1.08 -10.06 5.64
C ARG A 150 2.48 -10.58 5.96
N ILE A 151 3.52 -9.97 5.39
CA ILE A 151 4.93 -10.32 5.71
C ILE A 151 5.27 -9.89 7.15
N SER A 152 4.90 -8.66 7.53
CA SER A 152 5.13 -8.12 8.87
C SER A 152 4.58 -9.02 9.98
N GLY A 153 3.39 -9.60 9.79
CA GLY A 153 2.77 -10.53 10.75
C GLY A 153 3.57 -11.80 11.03
N LYS A 154 4.43 -12.22 10.08
CA LYS A 154 5.30 -13.41 10.22
C LYS A 154 6.66 -13.10 10.86
N LEU A 155 7.01 -11.81 10.99
CA LEU A 155 8.30 -11.38 11.51
C LEU A 155 8.22 -11.04 13.01
N PRO A 156 9.33 -11.17 13.75
CA PRO A 156 9.44 -10.67 15.12
C PRO A 156 9.16 -9.16 15.19
N PRO A 157 8.56 -8.64 16.28
CA PRO A 157 8.14 -7.23 16.38
C PRO A 157 9.24 -6.20 16.05
N TYR A 158 10.49 -6.49 16.42
CA TYR A 158 11.63 -5.59 16.21
C TYR A 158 12.09 -5.55 14.74
N MET A 159 11.75 -6.55 13.91
CA MET A 159 12.06 -6.59 12.47
C MET A 159 10.93 -6.02 11.59
N ARG A 160 9.81 -5.61 12.19
CA ARG A 160 8.66 -5.10 11.45
C ARG A 160 8.89 -3.65 11.04
N ILE A 161 8.65 -3.34 9.77
CA ILE A 161 8.59 -1.95 9.30
C ILE A 161 7.32 -1.29 9.87
N LYS A 162 7.46 -0.06 10.37
CA LYS A 162 6.33 0.75 10.89
C LYS A 162 5.70 1.64 9.83
N GLY A 163 6.46 1.96 8.80
CA GLY A 163 6.00 2.78 7.68
C GLY A 163 6.84 2.53 6.45
N PHE A 164 6.38 3.06 5.33
CA PHE A 164 7.12 3.08 4.09
C PHE A 164 6.94 4.39 3.33
N THR A 165 7.88 4.70 2.46
CA THR A 165 7.79 5.81 1.51
C THR A 165 8.02 5.26 0.11
N LEU A 166 7.14 5.62 -0.81
CA LEU A 166 7.30 5.27 -2.22
C LEU A 166 8.34 6.17 -2.87
N TYR A 167 9.24 5.56 -3.61
CA TYR A 167 10.28 6.26 -4.36
C TYR A 167 10.11 5.96 -5.86
N PRO A 168 10.00 6.98 -6.72
CA PRO A 168 9.64 6.80 -8.13
C PRO A 168 10.81 6.34 -9.01
N GLU A 169 12.04 6.59 -8.57
CA GLU A 169 13.26 6.30 -9.34
C GLU A 169 13.98 5.06 -8.79
N PRO A 170 14.83 4.38 -9.59
CA PRO A 170 15.70 3.33 -9.08
C PRO A 170 16.58 3.82 -7.93
N LEU A 171 16.83 2.97 -6.93
CA LEU A 171 17.64 3.36 -5.78
C LEU A 171 19.13 3.47 -6.17
N PRO A 172 19.89 4.41 -5.59
CA PRO A 172 21.32 4.54 -5.86
C PRO A 172 22.08 3.24 -5.56
N ARG A 173 22.78 2.73 -6.57
CA ARG A 173 23.61 1.53 -6.46
C ARG A 173 25.07 1.81 -6.79
N THR A 174 25.95 0.93 -6.32
CA THR A 174 27.34 0.85 -6.81
C THR A 174 27.35 0.24 -8.22
N PRO A 175 28.45 0.41 -8.98
CA PRO A 175 28.61 -0.30 -10.26
C PRO A 175 28.48 -1.83 -10.12
N LEU A 176 28.73 -2.37 -8.93
CA LEU A 176 28.56 -3.79 -8.57
C LEU A 176 27.13 -4.14 -8.10
N GLY A 177 26.17 -3.22 -8.22
CA GLY A 177 24.76 -3.44 -7.91
C GLY A 177 24.36 -3.32 -6.42
N LYS A 178 25.30 -3.06 -5.50
CA LYS A 178 24.99 -2.90 -4.06
C LYS A 178 24.32 -1.56 -3.78
N LEU A 179 23.31 -1.52 -2.91
CA LEU A 179 22.64 -0.29 -2.50
C LEU A 179 23.61 0.67 -1.79
N LYS A 180 23.57 1.95 -2.16
CA LYS A 180 24.31 3.02 -1.46
C LYS A 180 23.40 3.62 -0.38
N ARG A 181 23.18 2.87 0.71
CA ARG A 181 22.25 3.21 1.80
C ARG A 181 22.47 4.61 2.39
N PHE A 182 23.73 5.05 2.49
CA PHE A 182 24.09 6.39 2.97
C PHE A 182 23.49 7.51 2.08
N MET A 183 23.47 7.35 0.75
CA MET A 183 22.89 8.34 -0.17
C MET A 183 21.37 8.38 -0.07
N ILE A 184 20.73 7.25 0.24
CA ILE A 184 19.27 7.16 0.32
C ILE A 184 18.74 7.97 1.51
N LYS A 185 19.45 7.95 2.65
CA LYS A 185 19.13 8.80 3.81
C LYS A 185 19.12 10.28 3.44
N ASP A 186 20.11 10.71 2.65
CA ASP A 186 20.24 12.10 2.21
C ASP A 186 19.17 12.47 1.16
N LEU A 187 18.84 11.55 0.24
CA LEU A 187 17.80 11.77 -0.77
C LEU A 187 16.42 12.02 -0.15
N ILE A 188 16.07 11.32 0.93
CA ILE A 188 14.78 11.52 1.61
C ILE A 188 14.74 12.87 2.31
N LYS A 189 15.81 13.23 3.04
CA LYS A 189 15.92 14.56 3.68
C LYS A 189 15.82 15.67 2.63
N VAL A 190 16.61 15.57 1.56
CA VAL A 190 16.63 16.54 0.47
C VAL A 190 15.31 16.57 -0.30
N LYS A 191 14.60 15.45 -0.50
CA LYS A 191 13.28 15.45 -1.16
C LYS A 191 12.20 16.05 -0.25
N SER A 192 12.22 15.76 1.05
CA SER A 192 11.33 16.41 2.02
C SER A 192 11.55 17.92 2.08
N GLU A 193 12.80 18.36 1.95
CA GLU A 193 13.16 19.78 1.86
C GLU A 193 12.85 20.37 0.48
N LYS A 194 13.08 19.65 -0.63
CA LYS A 194 12.71 20.09 -1.99
C LYS A 194 11.20 20.14 -2.21
N LEU A 195 10.42 19.27 -1.58
CA LEU A 195 8.96 19.37 -1.55
C LEU A 195 8.50 20.61 -0.78
N LYS A 196 9.21 20.99 0.30
CA LYS A 196 9.02 22.26 1.02
C LYS A 196 9.53 23.48 0.23
N VAL A 197 10.48 23.29 -0.71
CA VAL A 197 11.12 24.33 -1.53
C VAL A 197 10.59 24.35 -2.98
N LYS A 198 9.57 23.54 -3.32
CA LYS A 198 8.91 23.60 -4.63
C LYS A 198 8.41 25.04 -4.85
N SER A 199 8.89 25.69 -5.90
CA SER A 199 8.33 26.97 -6.32
C SER A 199 7.00 26.74 -7.03
N GLU A 200 6.07 27.68 -6.88
CA GLU A 200 4.79 27.70 -7.60
C GLU A 200 4.99 27.50 -9.11
N ASP A 201 4.19 26.61 -9.71
CA ASP A 201 4.15 26.44 -11.15
C ASP A 201 3.44 27.65 -11.77
N LYS A 202 4.23 28.64 -12.22
CA LYS A 202 3.73 29.91 -12.78
C LYS A 202 2.79 29.72 -13.99
N ALA A 203 2.90 28.61 -14.72
CA ALA A 203 2.00 28.32 -15.83
C ALA A 203 0.63 27.84 -15.31
N LEU A 204 0.63 27.00 -14.27
CA LEU A 204 -0.59 26.52 -13.62
C LEU A 204 -1.30 27.65 -12.85
N THR A 205 -0.54 28.53 -12.19
CA THR A 205 -1.07 29.67 -11.43
C THR A 205 -1.39 30.89 -12.28
N SER A 206 -1.01 30.95 -13.57
CA SER A 206 -1.45 32.02 -14.47
C SER A 206 -2.71 31.66 -15.26
N ASP A 207 -2.95 30.37 -15.45
CA ASP A 207 -4.14 29.84 -16.10
C ASP A 207 -5.36 29.83 -15.14
N ALA A 208 -6.51 30.34 -15.62
CA ALA A 208 -7.73 30.40 -14.82
C ALA A 208 -8.22 28.99 -14.44
N VAL A 209 -8.15 28.03 -15.38
CA VAL A 209 -8.51 26.63 -15.13
C VAL A 209 -7.53 26.00 -14.15
N GLY A 210 -6.22 26.21 -14.36
CA GLY A 210 -5.17 25.74 -13.45
C GLY A 210 -5.35 26.20 -12.00
N LYS A 211 -5.67 27.48 -11.76
CA LYS A 211 -5.97 27.99 -10.41
C LYS A 211 -7.14 27.26 -9.75
N THR A 212 -8.24 27.12 -10.48
CA THR A 212 -9.45 26.46 -9.96
C THR A 212 -9.19 24.98 -9.65
N VAL A 213 -8.38 24.30 -10.46
CA VAL A 213 -7.94 22.91 -10.20
C VAL A 213 -7.10 22.84 -8.93
N ILE A 214 -6.13 23.75 -8.73
CA ILE A 214 -5.32 23.83 -7.50
C ILE A 214 -6.22 24.01 -6.27
N GLU A 215 -7.20 24.91 -6.35
CA GLU A 215 -8.16 25.14 -5.25
C GLU A 215 -9.03 23.92 -4.95
N CYS A 216 -9.33 23.06 -5.93
CA CYS A 216 -10.05 21.80 -5.68
C CYS A 216 -9.16 20.74 -5.05
N ILE A 217 -7.86 20.70 -5.38
CA ILE A 217 -6.92 19.71 -4.87
C ILE A 217 -6.45 20.07 -3.45
N THR A 218 -6.19 21.35 -3.18
CA THR A 218 -5.58 21.82 -1.92
C THR A 218 -6.29 21.31 -0.65
N PRO A 219 -7.64 21.30 -0.56
CA PRO A 219 -8.35 20.79 0.61
C PRO A 219 -8.19 19.28 0.85
N LEU A 220 -7.82 18.52 -0.18
CA LEU A 220 -7.68 17.06 -0.12
C LEU A 220 -6.28 16.61 0.34
N LEU A 221 -5.32 17.54 0.38
CA LEU A 221 -3.95 17.25 0.79
C LEU A 221 -3.84 17.17 2.31
N LYS A 222 -3.09 16.17 2.81
CA LYS A 222 -2.83 16.00 4.25
C LYS A 222 -1.88 17.05 4.81
N GLU A 223 -1.00 17.59 3.97
CA GLU A 223 -0.06 18.65 4.30
C GLU A 223 -0.08 19.71 3.19
N SER A 224 0.06 20.98 3.59
CA SER A 224 0.17 22.07 2.62
C SER A 224 1.47 21.94 1.83
N MET A 225 1.37 21.77 0.52
CA MET A 225 2.51 21.67 -0.37
C MET A 225 2.25 22.33 -1.73
N PRO A 226 3.29 22.82 -2.42
CA PRO A 226 3.14 23.45 -3.73
C PRO A 226 2.82 22.42 -4.82
N ILE A 227 1.77 22.69 -5.61
CA ILE A 227 1.26 21.81 -6.67
C ILE A 227 1.84 22.23 -8.04
N GLN A 228 2.30 21.26 -8.83
CA GLN A 228 2.81 21.44 -10.19
C GLN A 228 1.99 20.65 -11.21
N SER A 229 1.97 21.12 -12.46
CA SER A 229 1.29 20.44 -13.58
C SER A 229 1.69 18.98 -13.76
N LYS A 230 2.97 18.66 -13.58
CA LYS A 230 3.51 17.30 -13.72
C LYS A 230 3.29 16.39 -12.50
N ASP A 231 2.77 16.92 -11.40
CA ASP A 231 2.59 16.13 -10.18
C ASP A 231 1.53 15.05 -10.42
N ASN A 232 1.87 13.81 -10.08
CA ASN A 232 0.94 12.70 -10.12
C ASN A 232 0.01 12.74 -8.89
N LEU A 233 -1.29 12.56 -9.14
CA LEU A 233 -2.34 12.67 -8.12
C LEU A 233 -2.15 11.69 -6.97
N GLU A 234 -1.72 10.46 -7.26
CA GLU A 234 -1.52 9.42 -6.23
C GLU A 234 -0.09 9.42 -5.72
N LEU A 235 0.90 9.61 -6.59
CA LEU A 235 2.30 9.38 -6.25
C LEU A 235 2.97 10.59 -5.60
N ASP A 236 2.63 11.78 -6.08
CA ASP A 236 3.26 13.02 -5.62
C ASP A 236 2.35 13.79 -4.65
N LEU A 237 1.03 13.74 -4.87
CA LEU A 237 0.04 14.43 -4.04
C LEU A 237 -0.63 13.53 -2.99
N GLY A 238 -0.49 12.20 -3.13
CA GLY A 238 -0.96 11.24 -2.13
C GLY A 238 -2.48 11.11 -2.03
N LEU A 239 -3.22 11.45 -3.10
CA LEU A 239 -4.67 11.29 -3.14
C LEU A 239 -5.04 9.81 -3.27
N ASP A 240 -5.96 9.34 -2.41
CA ASP A 240 -6.54 8.01 -2.51
C ASP A 240 -7.76 7.96 -3.47
N SER A 241 -8.30 6.76 -3.72
CA SER A 241 -9.42 6.58 -4.65
C SER A 241 -10.68 7.37 -4.26
N VAL A 242 -10.94 7.56 -2.97
CA VAL A 242 -12.10 8.34 -2.49
C VAL A 242 -11.86 9.82 -2.73
N GLN A 243 -10.67 10.31 -2.39
CA GLN A 243 -10.25 11.69 -2.63
C GLN A 243 -10.22 12.03 -4.12
N ARG A 244 -9.90 11.08 -5.00
CA ARG A 244 -9.99 11.27 -6.46
C ARG A 244 -11.44 11.45 -6.92
N ILE A 245 -12.40 10.71 -6.37
CA ILE A 245 -13.83 10.92 -6.66
C ILE A 245 -14.28 12.29 -6.15
N GLU A 246 -13.91 12.67 -4.92
CA GLU A 246 -14.22 13.98 -4.35
C GLU A 246 -13.63 15.13 -5.19
N LEU A 247 -12.42 14.95 -5.71
CA LEU A 247 -11.79 15.88 -6.64
C LEU A 247 -12.63 16.03 -7.91
N VAL A 248 -13.04 14.92 -8.53
CA VAL A 248 -13.87 14.96 -9.75
C VAL A 248 -15.19 15.69 -9.49
N VAL A 249 -15.90 15.37 -8.42
CA VAL A 249 -17.15 16.08 -8.05
C VAL A 249 -16.91 17.58 -7.86
N SER A 250 -15.83 17.94 -7.16
CA SER A 250 -15.47 19.34 -6.95
C SER A 250 -15.17 20.06 -8.26
N LEU A 251 -14.53 19.38 -9.22
CA LEU A 251 -14.27 19.91 -10.56
C LEU A 251 -15.55 20.04 -11.37
N GLU A 252 -16.43 19.03 -11.37
CA GLU A 252 -17.73 19.06 -12.05
C GLU A 252 -18.57 20.25 -11.59
N ASN A 253 -18.62 20.48 -10.28
CA ASN A 253 -19.36 21.61 -9.70
C ASN A 253 -18.73 22.95 -10.07
N LYS A 254 -17.41 23.11 -9.88
CA LYS A 254 -16.74 24.40 -10.14
C LYS A 254 -16.75 24.78 -11.61
N PHE A 255 -16.66 23.80 -12.52
CA PHE A 255 -16.66 24.05 -13.95
C PHE A 255 -18.05 23.86 -14.59
N SER A 256 -19.06 23.42 -13.83
CA SER A 256 -20.40 23.08 -14.33
C SER A 256 -20.38 22.12 -15.53
N ILE A 257 -19.46 21.15 -15.50
CA ILE A 257 -19.29 20.13 -16.54
C ILE A 257 -19.64 18.76 -15.96
N LYS A 258 -20.21 17.87 -16.78
CA LYS A 258 -20.31 16.45 -16.45
C LYS A 258 -19.15 15.71 -17.08
N GLN A 259 -18.40 14.97 -16.27
CA GLN A 259 -17.33 14.12 -16.74
C GLN A 259 -17.82 12.67 -16.90
N PRO A 260 -17.22 11.89 -17.81
CA PRO A 260 -17.47 10.45 -17.86
C PRO A 260 -17.16 9.77 -16.52
N GLU A 261 -17.87 8.69 -16.19
CA GLU A 261 -17.61 7.91 -14.96
C GLU A 261 -16.15 7.42 -14.89
N THR A 262 -15.50 7.18 -16.05
CA THR A 262 -14.09 6.75 -16.16
C THR A 262 -13.07 7.87 -15.93
N PHE A 263 -13.50 9.13 -15.86
CA PHE A 263 -12.61 10.28 -15.83
C PHE A 263 -11.64 10.22 -14.66
N ALA A 264 -12.12 9.78 -13.49
CA ALA A 264 -11.29 9.61 -12.30
C ALA A 264 -10.14 8.64 -12.55
N SER A 265 -10.35 7.51 -13.23
CA SER A 265 -9.30 6.53 -13.55
C SER A 265 -8.32 7.05 -14.60
N ASP A 266 -8.84 7.79 -15.59
CA ASP A 266 -8.11 8.20 -16.78
C ASP A 266 -7.14 9.37 -16.56
N ILE A 267 -7.18 10.05 -15.40
CA ILE A 267 -6.32 11.20 -15.06
C ILE A 267 -5.21 10.79 -14.10
N GLN A 268 -3.95 10.97 -14.47
CA GLN A 268 -2.81 10.62 -13.63
C GLN A 268 -2.10 11.84 -13.06
N THR A 269 -2.12 12.96 -13.77
CA THR A 269 -1.41 14.19 -13.40
C THR A 269 -2.32 15.40 -13.31
N VAL A 270 -1.88 16.44 -12.60
CA VAL A 270 -2.62 17.71 -12.50
C VAL A 270 -2.77 18.38 -13.87
N GLY A 271 -1.76 18.28 -14.74
CA GLY A 271 -1.76 18.83 -16.09
C GLY A 271 -2.81 18.18 -16.98
N GLU A 272 -2.96 16.86 -16.91
CA GLU A 272 -4.01 16.14 -17.64
C GLU A 272 -5.42 16.57 -17.24
N ILE A 273 -5.65 16.86 -15.95
CA ILE A 273 -6.92 17.42 -15.48
C ILE A 273 -7.18 18.75 -16.18
N VAL A 274 -6.21 19.67 -16.14
CA VAL A 274 -6.34 21.01 -16.74
C VAL A 274 -6.61 20.90 -18.24
N GLU A 275 -5.91 20.03 -18.96
CA GLU A 275 -6.11 19.84 -20.40
C GLU A 275 -7.50 19.27 -20.72
N LYS A 276 -7.93 18.20 -20.04
CA LYS A 276 -9.26 17.60 -20.29
C LYS A 276 -10.40 18.53 -19.91
N ILE A 277 -10.24 19.31 -18.84
CA ILE A 277 -11.23 20.33 -18.47
C ILE A 277 -11.27 21.44 -19.51
N LYS A 278 -10.13 21.92 -20.02
CA LYS A 278 -10.12 22.90 -21.12
C LYS A 278 -10.79 22.39 -22.38
N GLN A 279 -10.57 21.13 -22.74
CA GLN A 279 -11.23 20.49 -23.87
C GLN A 279 -12.76 20.39 -23.66
N SER A 280 -13.20 20.13 -22.43
CA SER A 280 -14.63 20.06 -22.07
C SER A 280 -15.28 21.44 -21.95
N ALA A 281 -14.56 22.42 -21.39
CA ALA A 281 -14.99 23.80 -21.13
C ALA A 281 -14.99 24.69 -22.38
N ALA A 282 -14.33 24.27 -23.47
CA ALA A 282 -14.49 24.91 -24.79
C ALA A 282 -15.95 24.89 -25.29
N SER A 283 -16.85 24.17 -24.59
CA SER A 283 -18.25 24.00 -24.97
C SER A 283 -19.25 24.83 -24.14
N ILE A 284 -18.95 25.31 -22.92
CA ILE A 284 -19.93 26.03 -22.06
C ILE A 284 -19.24 27.02 -21.10
N SER A 285 -19.87 28.18 -20.90
CA SER A 285 -19.43 29.31 -20.05
C SER A 285 -19.48 29.02 -18.55
N ILE A 286 -18.44 29.42 -17.82
CA ILE A 286 -18.33 29.37 -16.36
C ILE A 286 -19.43 30.25 -15.72
N LYS A 287 -20.26 29.68 -14.85
CA LYS A 287 -21.20 30.39 -13.96
C LYS A 287 -21.01 29.96 -12.50
N GLU A 288 -21.43 30.85 -11.60
CA GLU A 288 -21.20 30.83 -10.15
C GLU A 288 -21.74 29.61 -9.37
N GLU A 289 -21.07 29.40 -8.23
CA GLU A 289 -21.16 28.34 -7.23
C GLU A 289 -22.53 27.68 -7.01
N SER A 290 -22.53 26.34 -7.08
CA SER A 290 -23.44 25.49 -6.30
C SER A 290 -22.62 24.75 -5.23
N LYS A 291 -23.03 24.89 -3.97
CA LYS A 291 -22.46 24.16 -2.82
C LYS A 291 -23.01 22.73 -2.81
N GLU A 292 -22.52 21.85 -3.68
CA GLU A 292 -22.90 20.44 -3.67
C GLU A 292 -21.68 19.54 -3.50
N GLY A 293 -21.21 19.35 -2.26
CA GLY A 293 -20.15 18.38 -1.95
C GLY A 293 -20.60 16.92 -2.18
N VAL A 294 -19.76 15.94 -1.77
CA VAL A 294 -20.00 14.48 -1.86
C VAL A 294 -21.41 14.02 -1.43
N ALA A 295 -22.08 14.83 -0.58
CA ALA A 295 -23.49 14.69 -0.23
C ALA A 295 -24.45 14.56 -1.43
N SER A 296 -24.14 15.16 -2.59
CA SER A 296 -24.97 15.08 -3.81
C SER A 296 -24.93 13.70 -4.47
N ILE A 297 -23.80 12.97 -4.37
CA ILE A 297 -23.72 11.56 -4.81
C ILE A 297 -24.73 10.72 -4.02
N PHE A 298 -24.87 10.98 -2.72
CA PHE A 298 -25.76 10.22 -1.86
C PHE A 298 -27.24 10.61 -2.01
N SER A 299 -27.56 11.74 -2.65
CA SER A 299 -28.94 12.23 -2.81
C SER A 299 -29.62 11.82 -4.11
N GLY A 300 -28.86 11.46 -5.16
CA GLY A 300 -29.41 11.05 -6.45
C GLY A 300 -30.10 9.68 -6.40
N GLU A 301 -31.26 9.54 -7.05
CA GLU A 301 -31.89 8.24 -7.27
C GLU A 301 -31.17 7.46 -8.39
N PRO A 302 -30.94 6.13 -8.22
CA PRO A 302 -30.34 5.30 -9.26
C PRO A 302 -31.30 5.12 -10.45
N SER A 303 -30.73 4.95 -11.65
CA SER A 303 -31.51 4.77 -12.89
C SER A 303 -32.32 3.45 -12.90
N GLU A 304 -33.34 3.35 -13.76
CA GLU A 304 -34.16 2.12 -13.87
C GLU A 304 -33.34 0.87 -14.25
N GLU A 305 -32.30 1.03 -15.06
CA GLU A 305 -31.39 -0.07 -15.41
C GLU A 305 -30.55 -0.54 -14.21
N GLU A 306 -30.12 0.38 -13.36
CA GLU A 306 -29.35 0.09 -12.13
C GLU A 306 -30.23 -0.61 -11.09
N ASN A 307 -31.48 -0.15 -10.95
CA ASN A 307 -32.49 -0.81 -10.12
C ASN A 307 -32.70 -2.27 -10.53
N LYS A 308 -32.68 -2.55 -11.84
CA LYS A 308 -32.76 -3.91 -12.38
C LYS A 308 -31.51 -4.74 -12.15
N LYS A 309 -30.30 -4.16 -12.27
CA LYS A 309 -29.03 -4.88 -12.11
C LYS A 309 -28.77 -5.31 -10.66
N VAL A 310 -29.06 -4.43 -9.70
CA VAL A 310 -28.81 -4.68 -8.26
C VAL A 310 -29.94 -5.49 -7.61
N GLY A 311 -31.07 -5.66 -8.31
CA GLY A 311 -32.19 -6.44 -7.80
C GLY A 311 -32.95 -5.74 -6.67
N LEU A 312 -33.01 -4.41 -6.69
CA LEU A 312 -33.64 -3.59 -5.63
C LEU A 312 -35.15 -3.88 -5.45
N LYS A 313 -35.79 -4.47 -6.48
CA LYS A 313 -37.15 -5.01 -6.43
C LYS A 313 -37.12 -6.48 -6.87
N GLN A 314 -37.30 -7.41 -5.93
CA GLN A 314 -37.46 -8.85 -6.23
C GLN A 314 -38.92 -9.27 -6.13
N GLY A 315 -39.37 -10.09 -7.07
CA GLY A 315 -40.70 -10.73 -7.04
C GLY A 315 -40.77 -11.93 -6.09
N ALA A 316 -41.98 -12.44 -5.82
CA ALA A 316 -42.19 -13.58 -4.91
C ALA A 316 -41.46 -14.88 -5.35
N VAL A 317 -41.28 -15.09 -6.66
CA VAL A 317 -40.59 -16.27 -7.21
C VAL A 317 -39.08 -16.19 -7.01
N GLU A 318 -38.49 -15.04 -7.31
CA GLU A 318 -37.06 -14.78 -7.07
C GLU A 318 -36.74 -14.95 -5.57
N TRP A 319 -37.69 -14.55 -4.72
CA TRP A 319 -37.59 -14.70 -3.28
C TRP A 319 -37.55 -16.15 -2.80
N LEU A 320 -38.45 -17.00 -3.32
CA LEU A 320 -38.43 -18.44 -3.01
C LEU A 320 -37.10 -19.08 -3.42
N PHE A 321 -36.57 -18.69 -4.58
CA PHE A 321 -35.30 -19.19 -5.07
C PHE A 321 -34.10 -18.76 -4.22
N VAL A 322 -34.05 -17.47 -3.82
CA VAL A 322 -33.00 -16.94 -2.93
C VAL A 322 -33.04 -17.62 -1.56
N SER A 323 -34.24 -17.88 -1.03
CA SER A 323 -34.44 -18.61 0.23
C SER A 323 -33.90 -20.03 0.18
N PHE A 324 -34.20 -20.72 -0.93
CA PHE A 324 -33.71 -22.06 -1.18
C PHE A 324 -32.19 -22.11 -1.29
N LEU A 325 -31.59 -21.17 -2.02
CA LEU A 325 -30.14 -21.08 -2.19
C LEU A 325 -29.43 -20.75 -0.87
N ALA A 326 -29.97 -19.84 -0.06
CA ALA A 326 -29.44 -19.54 1.27
C ALA A 326 -29.49 -20.77 2.20
N GLY A 327 -30.55 -21.59 2.11
CA GLY A 327 -30.66 -22.87 2.82
C GLY A 327 -29.58 -23.87 2.40
N ILE A 328 -29.33 -24.02 1.10
CA ILE A 328 -28.24 -24.85 0.58
C ILE A 328 -26.89 -24.35 1.07
N LEU A 329 -26.65 -23.04 0.99
CA LEU A 329 -25.39 -22.45 1.41
C LEU A 329 -25.13 -22.70 2.90
N LYS A 330 -26.15 -22.53 3.74
CA LYS A 330 -26.08 -22.84 5.18
C LYS A 330 -25.77 -24.31 5.43
N LEU A 331 -26.34 -25.23 4.66
CA LEU A 331 -26.05 -26.65 4.75
C LEU A 331 -24.60 -26.96 4.40
N ILE A 332 -24.09 -26.39 3.30
CA ILE A 332 -22.69 -26.54 2.86
C ILE A 332 -21.73 -26.05 3.95
N PHE A 333 -21.93 -24.84 4.48
CA PHE A 333 -21.07 -24.27 5.52
C PHE A 333 -21.14 -25.05 6.84
N ARG A 334 -22.30 -25.63 7.17
CA ARG A 334 -22.43 -26.48 8.35
C ARG A 334 -21.71 -27.82 8.19
N ILE A 335 -21.80 -28.47 7.03
CA ILE A 335 -21.22 -29.80 6.79
C ILE A 335 -19.70 -29.71 6.57
N PHE A 336 -19.26 -28.85 5.67
CA PHE A 336 -17.86 -28.83 5.21
C PHE A 336 -16.98 -27.91 6.03
N PHE A 337 -17.53 -26.81 6.56
CA PHE A 337 -16.75 -25.78 7.25
C PHE A 337 -16.99 -25.74 8.77
N ARG A 338 -17.97 -26.51 9.28
CA ARG A 338 -18.37 -26.54 10.69
C ARG A 338 -18.54 -25.13 11.27
N LEU A 339 -19.20 -24.26 10.50
CA LEU A 339 -19.36 -22.85 10.84
C LEU A 339 -20.01 -22.66 12.22
N GLU A 340 -19.31 -21.98 13.13
CA GLU A 340 -19.81 -21.56 14.44
C GLU A 340 -20.08 -20.04 14.40
N VAL A 341 -21.25 -19.62 14.89
CA VAL A 341 -21.68 -18.21 14.87
C VAL A 341 -21.99 -17.77 16.30
N LYS A 342 -21.45 -16.62 16.72
CA LYS A 342 -21.66 -16.02 18.05
C LYS A 342 -22.03 -14.55 17.91
N GLY A 343 -22.83 -14.03 18.84
CA GLY A 343 -23.16 -12.60 18.89
C GLY A 343 -24.19 -12.16 17.84
N ILE A 344 -25.02 -13.07 17.35
CA ILE A 344 -26.06 -12.78 16.33
C ILE A 344 -27.15 -11.86 16.88
N GLU A 345 -27.34 -11.90 18.20
CA GLU A 345 -28.19 -11.03 19.00
C GLU A 345 -27.76 -9.56 18.99
N ASN A 346 -26.51 -9.26 18.60
CA ASN A 346 -26.00 -7.90 18.51
C ASN A 346 -26.35 -7.21 17.19
N ILE A 347 -26.98 -7.92 16.25
CA ILE A 347 -27.36 -7.33 14.96
C ILE A 347 -28.54 -6.39 15.16
N PRO A 348 -28.39 -5.09 14.86
CA PRO A 348 -29.47 -4.11 15.04
C PRO A 348 -30.56 -4.29 13.99
N ASN A 349 -31.68 -3.59 14.19
CA ASN A 349 -32.68 -3.45 13.13
C ASN A 349 -32.12 -2.59 11.98
N VAL A 350 -32.58 -2.85 10.76
CA VAL A 350 -32.24 -2.02 9.59
C VAL A 350 -32.63 -0.54 9.80
N PRO A 351 -31.89 0.41 9.20
CA PRO A 351 -30.70 0.20 8.36
C PRO A 351 -29.41 0.06 9.18
N PHE A 352 -28.48 -0.78 8.72
CA PHE A 352 -27.16 -0.93 9.33
C PHE A 352 -26.10 -1.31 8.30
N ILE A 353 -24.84 -1.15 8.69
CA ILE A 353 -23.67 -1.58 7.90
C ILE A 353 -22.93 -2.66 8.68
N ILE A 354 -22.63 -3.78 8.04
CA ILE A 354 -21.68 -4.78 8.52
C ILE A 354 -20.36 -4.52 7.79
N ALA A 355 -19.32 -4.21 8.55
CA ALA A 355 -17.95 -4.10 8.05
C ALA A 355 -17.15 -5.31 8.55
N SER A 356 -16.76 -6.19 7.63
CA SER A 356 -15.99 -7.40 7.95
C SER A 356 -14.53 -7.25 7.53
N ASN A 357 -13.61 -7.82 8.30
CA ASN A 357 -12.25 -8.07 7.81
C ASN A 357 -12.30 -9.08 6.65
N HIS A 358 -11.51 -8.86 5.59
CA HIS A 358 -11.53 -9.71 4.39
C HIS A 358 -10.41 -10.77 4.48
N CYS A 359 -10.74 -11.97 4.94
CA CYS A 359 -9.80 -13.09 5.11
C CYS A 359 -9.80 -14.06 3.91
N SER A 360 -10.90 -14.19 3.16
CA SER A 360 -11.02 -15.11 2.03
C SER A 360 -12.10 -14.71 1.03
N ASN A 361 -12.05 -15.28 -0.18
CA ASN A 361 -13.12 -15.12 -1.18
C ASN A 361 -14.46 -15.78 -0.77
N LEU A 362 -14.47 -16.58 0.29
CA LEU A 362 -15.67 -17.25 0.80
C LEU A 362 -16.40 -16.44 1.87
N ASP A 363 -15.86 -15.31 2.31
CA ASP A 363 -16.35 -14.58 3.48
C ASP A 363 -17.79 -14.08 3.28
N GLY A 364 -18.11 -13.53 2.11
CA GLY A 364 -19.48 -13.11 1.79
C GLY A 364 -20.49 -14.26 1.87
N PHE A 365 -20.08 -15.46 1.42
CA PHE A 365 -20.90 -16.66 1.51
C PHE A 365 -21.03 -17.18 2.94
N ALA A 366 -19.96 -17.10 3.73
CA ALA A 366 -19.97 -17.49 5.13
C ALA A 366 -20.93 -16.61 5.95
N VAL A 367 -20.90 -15.29 5.71
CA VAL A 367 -21.81 -14.34 6.35
C VAL A 367 -23.26 -14.58 5.90
N ALA A 368 -23.49 -14.78 4.61
CA ALA A 368 -24.82 -15.15 4.10
C ALA A 368 -25.38 -16.42 4.75
N ALA A 369 -24.53 -17.43 4.99
CA ALA A 369 -24.90 -18.67 5.66
C ALA A 369 -25.14 -18.50 7.18
N ALA A 370 -24.42 -17.57 7.82
CA ALA A 370 -24.50 -17.29 9.24
C ALA A 370 -25.77 -16.54 9.63
N LEU A 371 -26.23 -15.62 8.77
CA LEU A 371 -27.29 -14.68 9.12
C LEU A 371 -28.69 -15.32 9.15
N PRO A 372 -29.58 -14.82 10.02
CA PRO A 372 -30.98 -15.20 9.98
C PRO A 372 -31.63 -14.73 8.68
N PHE A 373 -32.58 -15.52 8.19
CA PHE A 373 -33.11 -15.35 6.85
C PHE A 373 -33.84 -14.00 6.64
N ASN A 374 -34.50 -13.48 7.67
CA ASN A 374 -35.12 -12.15 7.66
C ASN A 374 -34.11 -11.01 7.45
N ILE A 375 -32.91 -11.14 8.03
CA ILE A 375 -31.82 -10.16 7.91
C ILE A 375 -31.15 -10.28 6.54
N TYR A 376 -30.81 -11.50 6.12
CA TYR A 376 -30.22 -11.77 4.81
C TYR A 376 -31.07 -11.18 3.67
N ARG A 377 -32.40 -11.25 3.81
CA ARG A 377 -33.39 -10.67 2.89
C ARG A 377 -33.23 -9.17 2.64
N THR A 378 -32.65 -8.47 3.59
CA THR A 378 -32.46 -7.03 3.55
C THR A 378 -31.00 -6.63 3.35
N LEU A 379 -30.09 -7.60 3.29
CA LEU A 379 -28.66 -7.35 3.19
C LEU A 379 -28.22 -7.28 1.72
N TYR A 380 -27.45 -6.25 1.39
CA TYR A 380 -26.79 -6.08 0.11
C TYR A 380 -25.28 -6.20 0.29
N PHE A 381 -24.63 -6.99 -0.55
CA PHE A 381 -23.19 -7.21 -0.51
C PHE A 381 -22.49 -6.28 -1.50
N GLN A 382 -21.40 -5.64 -1.10
CA GLN A 382 -20.49 -5.03 -2.05
C GLN A 382 -19.50 -6.09 -2.58
N GLY A 383 -19.25 -6.12 -3.89
CA GLY A 383 -18.31 -7.07 -4.47
C GLY A 383 -17.70 -6.63 -5.79
N PHE A 384 -16.45 -7.03 -6.06
CA PHE A 384 -15.72 -6.62 -7.27
C PHE A 384 -16.44 -7.02 -8.56
N GLN A 385 -16.63 -6.04 -9.45
CA GLN A 385 -17.34 -6.20 -10.73
C GLN A 385 -16.76 -7.32 -11.61
N LYS A 386 -15.44 -7.58 -11.54
CA LYS A 386 -14.75 -8.62 -12.31
C LYS A 386 -15.35 -10.02 -12.15
N TYR A 387 -16.00 -10.32 -11.02
CA TYR A 387 -16.62 -11.62 -10.77
C TYR A 387 -18.03 -11.74 -11.38
N PHE A 388 -18.63 -10.64 -11.85
CA PHE A 388 -20.02 -10.56 -12.28
C PHE A 388 -20.18 -10.19 -13.76
N THR A 389 -19.14 -10.41 -14.56
CA THR A 389 -19.10 -10.05 -15.99
C THR A 389 -19.87 -11.01 -16.90
N SER A 390 -20.08 -12.26 -16.48
CA SER A 390 -20.81 -13.26 -17.28
C SER A 390 -22.32 -13.16 -17.08
N ARG A 391 -23.11 -13.56 -18.10
CA ARG A 391 -24.59 -13.59 -17.99
C ARG A 391 -25.10 -14.40 -16.80
N LEU A 392 -24.43 -15.50 -16.49
CA LEU A 392 -24.79 -16.38 -15.37
C LEU A 392 -24.44 -15.73 -14.02
N THR A 393 -23.21 -15.22 -13.89
CA THR A 393 -22.76 -14.61 -12.63
C THR A 393 -23.44 -13.28 -12.33
N ALA A 394 -23.79 -12.49 -13.35
CA ALA A 394 -24.62 -11.29 -13.20
C ALA A 394 -26.05 -11.62 -12.72
N PHE A 395 -26.63 -12.72 -13.20
CA PHE A 395 -27.93 -13.20 -12.71
C PHE A 395 -27.86 -13.62 -11.24
N PHE A 396 -26.81 -14.33 -10.83
CA PHE A 396 -26.58 -14.69 -9.43
C PHE A 396 -26.30 -13.48 -8.54
N ALA A 397 -25.53 -12.50 -9.01
CA ALA A 397 -25.28 -11.24 -8.30
C ALA A 397 -26.59 -10.50 -8.00
N ARG A 398 -27.47 -10.40 -8.99
CA ARG A 398 -28.79 -9.78 -8.85
C ARG A 398 -29.67 -10.48 -7.82
N LEU A 399 -29.62 -11.82 -7.79
CA LEU A 399 -30.36 -12.62 -6.80
C LEU A 399 -29.78 -12.50 -5.39
N ALA A 400 -28.46 -12.44 -5.28
CA ALA A 400 -27.72 -12.34 -4.00
C ALA A 400 -27.56 -10.90 -3.50
N HIS A 401 -28.28 -9.93 -4.07
CA HIS A 401 -28.21 -8.51 -3.71
C HIS A 401 -26.79 -7.93 -3.74
N VAL A 402 -26.01 -8.30 -4.75
CA VAL A 402 -24.64 -7.80 -4.89
C VAL A 402 -24.63 -6.47 -5.64
N ILE A 403 -24.08 -5.44 -5.00
CA ILE A 403 -23.70 -4.16 -5.60
C ILE A 403 -22.31 -4.35 -6.20
N PRO A 404 -22.17 -4.39 -7.53
CA PRO A 404 -20.86 -4.50 -8.16
C PRO A 404 -20.07 -3.22 -7.91
N ILE A 405 -18.82 -3.37 -7.47
CA ILE A 405 -17.88 -2.28 -7.27
C ILE A 405 -16.72 -2.43 -8.25
N ASP A 406 -16.44 -1.34 -8.93
CA ASP A 406 -15.18 -1.11 -9.60
C ASP A 406 -14.49 0.06 -8.90
N PRO A 407 -13.47 -0.20 -8.06
CA PRO A 407 -12.78 0.85 -7.32
C PRO A 407 -12.05 1.83 -8.24
N GLU A 408 -11.74 1.40 -9.47
CA GLU A 408 -11.02 2.20 -10.45
C GLU A 408 -11.98 3.07 -11.23
N THR A 409 -13.07 2.50 -11.76
CA THR A 409 -13.89 3.13 -12.80
C THR A 409 -15.27 3.60 -12.35
N TYR A 410 -15.89 2.98 -11.33
CA TYR A 410 -17.30 3.23 -10.99
C TYR A 410 -17.57 3.42 -9.49
N LEU A 411 -16.56 3.83 -8.70
CA LEU A 411 -16.67 3.95 -7.25
C LEU A 411 -17.81 4.89 -6.80
N GLY A 412 -17.96 6.05 -7.44
CA GLY A 412 -19.04 7.00 -7.11
C GLY A 412 -20.43 6.39 -7.26
N LYS A 413 -20.64 5.56 -8.29
CA LYS A 413 -21.89 4.85 -8.54
C LYS A 413 -22.17 3.78 -7.49
N ALA A 414 -21.15 3.03 -7.08
CA ALA A 414 -21.27 2.05 -6.00
C ALA A 414 -21.66 2.72 -4.67
N LEU A 415 -21.10 3.90 -4.38
CA LEU A 415 -21.43 4.71 -3.20
C LEU A 415 -22.87 5.23 -3.24
N GLN A 416 -23.34 5.73 -4.38
CA GLN A 416 -24.72 6.15 -4.57
C GLN A 416 -25.72 5.00 -4.33
N LEU A 417 -25.47 3.83 -4.92
CA LEU A 417 -26.30 2.63 -4.73
C LEU A 417 -26.32 2.19 -3.27
N SER A 418 -25.17 2.23 -2.60
CA SER A 418 -25.04 1.88 -1.19
C SER A 418 -25.86 2.82 -0.30
N ALA A 419 -25.83 4.13 -0.58
CA ALA A 419 -26.65 5.11 0.14
C ALA A 419 -28.16 4.92 -0.13
N TYR A 420 -28.53 4.61 -1.38
CA TYR A 420 -29.92 4.32 -1.72
C TYR A 420 -30.47 3.11 -0.96
N VAL A 421 -29.68 2.02 -0.86
CA VAL A 421 -30.03 0.83 -0.08
C VAL A 421 -30.30 1.19 1.38
N LEU A 422 -29.39 1.92 2.02
CA LEU A 422 -29.55 2.33 3.42
C LEU A 422 -30.76 3.24 3.64
N LYS A 423 -31.01 4.20 2.74
CA LYS A 423 -32.20 5.08 2.78
C LYS A 423 -33.51 4.33 2.64
N ASN A 424 -33.52 3.19 1.95
CA ASN A 424 -34.70 2.34 1.77
C ASN A 424 -34.84 1.27 2.87
N ASN A 425 -34.27 1.52 4.06
CA ASN A 425 -34.39 0.67 5.24
C ASN A 425 -33.87 -0.76 5.00
N LYS A 426 -32.70 -0.85 4.36
CA LYS A 426 -31.96 -2.10 4.10
C LYS A 426 -30.60 -2.07 4.79
N ALA A 427 -29.91 -3.20 4.79
CA ALA A 427 -28.57 -3.34 5.32
C ALA A 427 -27.53 -3.47 4.21
N LEU A 428 -26.31 -3.03 4.52
CA LEU A 428 -25.17 -3.11 3.61
C LEU A 428 -24.07 -3.95 4.27
N PHE A 429 -23.44 -4.83 3.50
CA PHE A 429 -22.27 -5.59 3.89
C PHE A 429 -21.08 -5.13 3.05
N ILE A 430 -20.06 -4.62 3.74
CA ILE A 430 -18.85 -4.06 3.13
C ILE A 430 -17.61 -4.77 3.66
N PHE A 431 -16.60 -4.85 2.80
CA PHE A 431 -15.24 -5.11 3.21
C PHE A 431 -14.50 -3.76 3.11
N PRO A 432 -14.24 -3.07 4.23
CA PRO A 432 -13.67 -1.70 4.23
C PRO A 432 -12.20 -1.63 3.78
N GLU A 433 -11.70 -2.73 3.23
CA GLU A 433 -10.30 -3.09 3.00
C GLU A 433 -10.00 -3.25 1.49
N GLY A 434 -10.97 -2.93 0.62
CA GLY A 434 -10.83 -2.99 -0.84
C GLY A 434 -11.89 -2.23 -1.63
#